data_AF-A0A452XDS4-F1
#
_entry.id   AF-A0A452XDS4-F1
#
_cell.length_a   1.000
_cell.length_b   1.000
_cell.length_c   1.000
_cell.angle_alpha   90.00
_cell.angle_beta   90.00
_cell.angle_gamma   90.00
#
_symmetry.space_group_name_H-M   'P 1'
#
loop_
_entity.id
_entity.type
_entity.pdbx_description
1 polymer ?
#
loop_
_entity_poly.entity_id
_entity_poly.type
_entity_poly.pdbx_seq_one_letter_code
_entity_poly.pdbx_strand_id
1 'polypeptide(L)'
;MHTALVSGWAGSMALYELAVFDPSDPVLDPMWRQGMFVIPFMTRLGITDLWGGWSISGGTVTNPGIWSYEGVAGTHIVFWLVFLGSDLALGILGPRNIL
;
A
#
# COMPACT_ATOMS: atom_id res chain seq x y z
N MET A 1 16.57 -9.71 0.49
CA MET A 1 16.41 -8.72 1.58
C MET A 1 15.96 -7.31 1.13
N HIS A 2 16.65 -6.60 0.23
CA HIS A 2 16.28 -5.22 -0.16
C HIS A 2 14.86 -5.13 -0.75
N THR A 3 14.53 -5.99 -1.72
CA THR A 3 13.20 -6.01 -2.36
C THR A 3 12.06 -6.29 -1.38
N ALA A 4 12.30 -7.16 -0.40
CA ALA A 4 11.32 -7.44 0.65
C ALA A 4 11.06 -6.16 1.45
N LEU A 5 12.10 -5.48 1.95
CA LEU A 5 11.97 -4.25 2.73
C LEU A 5 11.25 -3.14 1.95
N VAL A 6 11.57 -2.97 0.67
CA VAL A 6 10.88 -1.97 -0.18
C VAL A 6 9.40 -2.32 -0.36
N SER A 7 9.07 -3.60 -0.55
CA SER A 7 7.68 -4.03 -0.64
C SER A 7 6.92 -3.84 0.68
N GLY A 8 7.54 -4.16 1.81
CA GLY A 8 6.96 -3.92 3.14
C GLY A 8 6.74 -2.43 3.41
N TRP A 9 7.68 -1.58 3.00
CA TRP A 9 7.51 -0.12 3.06
C TRP A 9 6.33 0.35 2.20
N ALA A 10 6.23 -0.11 0.95
CA ALA A 10 5.13 0.28 0.06
C ALA A 10 3.76 -0.13 0.61
N GLY A 11 3.62 -1.34 1.16
CA GLY A 11 2.38 -1.81 1.77
C GLY A 11 2.04 -1.06 3.06
N SER A 12 3.01 -0.85 3.96
CA SER A 12 2.78 -0.14 5.22
C SER A 12 2.50 1.35 5.03
N MET A 13 3.17 2.02 4.09
CA MET A 13 2.89 3.42 3.75
C MET A 13 1.49 3.56 3.15
N ALA A 14 1.05 2.63 2.30
CA ALA A 14 -0.30 2.64 1.76
C ALA A 14 -1.37 2.47 2.85
N LEU A 15 -1.18 1.53 3.78
CA LEU A 15 -2.08 1.37 4.92
C LEU A 15 -2.08 2.60 5.84
N TYR A 16 -0.93 3.22 6.05
CA TYR A 16 -0.83 4.46 6.83
C TYR A 16 -1.61 5.59 6.18
N GLU A 17 -1.38 5.86 4.89
CA GLU A 17 -2.09 6.91 4.16
C GLU A 17 -3.60 6.64 4.16
N LEU A 18 -4.03 5.40 3.91
CA LEU A 18 -5.45 5.03 3.98
C LEU A 18 -6.09 5.25 5.36
N ALA A 19 -5.31 5.12 6.45
CA ALA A 19 -5.82 5.32 7.80
C ALA A 19 -6.01 6.81 8.16
N VAL A 20 -5.28 7.71 7.51
CA VAL A 20 -5.32 9.16 7.82
C VAL A 20 -5.99 10.00 6.74
N PHE A 21 -6.17 9.45 5.54
CA PHE A 21 -6.73 10.17 4.40
C PHE A 21 -8.23 10.48 4.61
N ASP A 22 -8.59 11.74 4.38
CA ASP A 22 -9.99 12.20 4.40
C ASP A 22 -10.52 12.35 2.96
N PRO A 23 -11.46 11.49 2.52
CA PRO A 23 -12.02 11.55 1.18
C PRO A 23 -13.18 12.55 1.00
N SER A 24 -13.57 13.28 2.05
CA SER A 24 -14.85 14.01 2.10
C SER A 24 -14.95 15.18 1.12
N ASP A 25 -13.83 15.86 0.82
CA ASP A 25 -13.82 17.02 -0.08
C ASP A 25 -12.69 16.94 -1.12
N PRO A 26 -12.91 16.28 -2.27
CA PRO A 26 -11.89 16.15 -3.31
C PRO A 26 -11.60 17.47 -4.05
N VAL A 27 -12.40 18.52 -3.85
CA VAL A 27 -12.23 19.82 -4.52
C VAL A 27 -11.34 20.73 -3.70
N LEU A 28 -11.69 20.95 -2.42
CA LEU A 28 -10.95 21.85 -1.56
C LEU A 28 -9.85 21.14 -0.79
N ASP A 29 -9.98 19.86 -0.44
CA ASP A 29 -8.95 19.11 0.29
C ASP A 29 -8.47 17.85 -0.45
N PRO A 30 -7.91 18.00 -1.67
CA PRO A 30 -7.39 16.87 -2.43
C PRO A 30 -6.13 16.26 -1.79
N MET A 31 -5.78 15.05 -2.23
CA MET A 31 -4.68 14.22 -1.74
C MET A 31 -3.34 14.94 -1.51
N TRP A 32 -2.98 15.87 -2.40
CA TRP A 32 -1.73 16.63 -2.31
C TRP A 32 -1.73 17.69 -1.20
N ARG A 33 -2.91 18.13 -0.71
CA ARG A 33 -3.02 19.01 0.46
C ARG A 33 -2.88 18.25 1.77
N GLN A 34 -3.29 16.98 1.79
CA GLN A 34 -3.19 16.11 2.96
C GLN A 34 -1.82 15.44 3.11
N GLY A 35 -0.91 15.63 2.14
CA GLY A 35 0.44 15.06 2.18
C GLY A 35 0.51 13.58 1.80
N MET A 36 -0.46 13.08 1.02
CA MET A 36 -0.44 11.71 0.51
C MET A 36 0.68 11.55 -0.53
N PHE A 37 1.50 10.51 -0.38
CA PHE A 37 2.62 10.21 -1.25
C PHE A 37 2.35 9.02 -2.16
N VAL A 38 1.89 7.87 -1.63
CA VAL A 38 1.73 6.63 -2.41
C VAL A 38 0.36 6.52 -3.09
N ILE A 39 -0.72 7.05 -2.49
CA ILE A 39 -2.06 7.01 -3.11
C ILE A 39 -2.04 7.66 -4.52
N PRO A 40 -1.43 8.84 -4.77
CA PRO A 40 -1.37 9.41 -6.12
C PRO A 40 -0.75 8.48 -7.19
N PHE A 41 0.26 7.68 -6.82
CA PHE A 41 0.88 6.72 -7.75
C PHE A 41 -0.05 5.55 -8.07
N MET A 42 -0.83 5.08 -7.10
CA MET A 42 -1.84 4.05 -7.31
C MET A 42 -2.98 4.59 -8.20
N THR A 43 -3.47 5.80 -7.91
CA THR A 43 -4.51 6.47 -8.69
C THR A 43 -4.10 6.69 -10.14
N ARG A 44 -2.84 7.05 -10.38
CA ARG A 44 -2.29 7.22 -11.74
C ARG A 44 -2.41 5.95 -12.59
N LEU A 45 -2.40 4.77 -11.96
CA LEU A 45 -2.51 3.48 -12.63
C LEU A 45 -3.94 2.92 -12.65
N GLY A 46 -4.93 3.72 -12.22
CA GLY A 46 -6.35 3.36 -12.31
C GLY A 46 -6.94 2.74 -11.04
N ILE A 47 -6.20 2.71 -9.93
CA ILE A 47 -6.76 2.30 -8.63
C ILE A 47 -7.47 3.51 -8.04
N THR A 48 -8.80 3.52 -8.03
CA THR A 48 -9.60 4.68 -7.59
C THR A 48 -10.53 4.40 -6.43
N ASP A 49 -10.77 3.13 -6.12
CA ASP A 49 -11.88 2.72 -5.27
C ASP A 49 -11.40 2.02 -3.99
N LEU A 50 -12.22 2.10 -2.94
CA LEU A 50 -11.95 1.51 -1.64
C LEU A 50 -13.05 0.55 -1.21
N TRP A 51 -12.67 -0.42 -0.38
CA TRP A 51 -13.59 -1.32 0.31
C TRP A 51 -14.53 -0.58 1.26
N GLY A 52 -14.15 0.62 1.70
CA GLY A 52 -15.01 1.54 2.44
C GLY A 52 -16.19 2.13 1.64
N GLY A 53 -16.33 1.79 0.36
CA GLY A 53 -17.49 2.16 -0.46
C GLY A 53 -17.44 3.56 -1.06
N TRP A 54 -16.25 4.16 -1.15
CA TRP A 54 -16.02 5.47 -1.75
C TRP A 54 -14.90 5.40 -2.79
N SER A 55 -14.93 6.36 -3.71
CA SER A 55 -13.93 6.55 -4.78
C SER A 55 -13.21 7.87 -4.59
N ILE A 56 -11.97 7.96 -5.08
CA ILE A 56 -11.14 9.16 -4.98
C ILE A 56 -11.73 10.39 -5.69
N SER A 57 -12.68 10.17 -6.60
CA SER A 57 -13.44 11.21 -7.29
C SER A 57 -14.65 11.73 -6.50
N GLY A 58 -14.86 11.25 -5.27
CA GLY A 58 -16.01 11.61 -4.42
C GLY A 58 -17.28 10.80 -4.69
N GLY A 59 -17.19 9.76 -5.53
CA GLY A 59 -18.31 8.85 -5.80
C GLY A 59 -18.49 7.77 -4.74
N THR A 60 -19.69 7.20 -4.64
CA THR A 60 -19.96 5.99 -3.85
C THR A 60 -19.79 4.74 -4.70
N VAL A 61 -19.13 3.72 -4.16
CA VAL A 61 -18.83 2.45 -4.83
C VAL A 61 -19.47 1.30 -4.07
N THR A 62 -20.25 0.46 -4.74
CA THR A 62 -20.90 -0.70 -4.12
C THR A 62 -20.05 -1.97 -4.20
N ASN A 63 -19.21 -2.09 -5.23
CA ASN A 63 -18.29 -3.20 -5.39
C ASN A 63 -16.96 -2.73 -6.02
N PRO A 64 -15.95 -2.39 -5.20
CA PRO A 64 -14.63 -1.96 -5.65
C PRO A 64 -13.77 -3.11 -6.19
N GLY A 65 -14.22 -4.37 -6.07
CA GLY A 65 -13.46 -5.54 -6.50
C GLY A 65 -12.20 -5.80 -5.67
N ILE A 66 -11.33 -6.66 -6.21
CA ILE A 66 -10.10 -7.10 -5.52
C ILE A 66 -9.01 -6.02 -5.57
N TRP A 67 -8.94 -5.23 -6.66
CA TRP A 67 -7.92 -4.22 -6.88
C TRP A 67 -8.34 -2.84 -6.38
N SER A 68 -8.69 -2.77 -5.09
CA SER A 68 -8.83 -1.51 -4.35
C SER A 68 -7.48 -1.05 -3.78
N TYR A 69 -7.42 0.14 -3.18
CA TYR A 69 -6.21 0.58 -2.48
C TYR A 69 -5.81 -0.41 -1.36
N GLU A 70 -6.78 -0.95 -0.62
CA GLU A 70 -6.55 -1.98 0.40
C GLU A 70 -6.02 -3.28 -0.22
N GLY A 71 -6.55 -3.68 -1.39
CA GLY A 71 -6.09 -4.86 -2.12
C GLY A 71 -4.63 -4.75 -2.57
N VAL A 72 -4.22 -3.58 -3.07
CA VAL A 72 -2.83 -3.30 -3.45
C VAL A 72 -1.91 -3.29 -2.23
N ALA A 73 -2.34 -2.66 -1.13
CA ALA A 73 -1.58 -2.66 0.12
C ALA A 73 -1.40 -4.09 0.66
N GLY A 74 -2.47 -4.88 0.68
CA GLY A 74 -2.47 -6.27 1.13
C GLY A 74 -1.53 -7.16 0.31
N THR A 75 -1.51 -6.99 -1.02
CA THR A 75 -0.58 -7.76 -1.87
C THR A 75 0.89 -7.45 -1.58
N HIS A 76 1.23 -6.18 -1.32
CA HIS A 76 2.59 -5.79 -0.94
C HIS A 76 3.00 -6.37 0.43
N ILE A 77 2.10 -6.40 1.41
CA ILE A 77 2.37 -7.01 2.72
C ILE A 77 2.58 -8.52 2.61
N VAL A 78 1.73 -9.23 1.86
CA VAL A 78 1.87 -10.68 1.65
C VAL A 78 3.19 -10.98 0.94
N PHE A 79 3.54 -10.21 -0.09
CA PHE A 79 4.79 -10.37 -0.80
C PHE A 79 6.01 -10.16 0.11
N TRP A 80 5.99 -9.14 0.97
CA TRP A 80 7.03 -8.91 1.97
C TRP A 80 7.22 -10.11 2.91
N LEU A 81 6.12 -10.66 3.46
CA LEU A 81 6.16 -11.78 4.39
C LEU A 81 6.77 -13.04 3.76
N VAL A 82 6.35 -13.38 2.54
CA VAL A 82 6.84 -14.56 1.83
C VAL A 82 8.34 -14.43 1.55
N PHE A 83 8.78 -13.26 1.09
CA PHE A 83 10.17 -13.04 0.69
C PHE A 83 11.12 -12.94 1.89
N LEU A 84 10.70 -12.28 2.98
CA LEU A 84 11.46 -12.24 4.22
C LEU A 84 11.55 -13.64 4.86
N GLY A 85 10.46 -14.39 4.85
CA GLY A 85 10.42 -15.77 5.34
C GLY A 85 11.37 -16.68 4.55
N SER A 86 11.44 -16.54 3.22
CA SER A 86 12.39 -17.30 2.40
C SER A 86 13.85 -16.90 2.65
N ASP A 87 14.13 -15.60 2.81
CA ASP A 87 15.49 -15.12 3.12
C ASP A 87 15.98 -15.63 4.49
N LEU A 88 15.07 -15.73 5.46
CA LEU A 88 15.34 -16.30 6.79
C LEU A 88 15.54 -17.82 6.73
N ALA A 89 14.66 -18.54 6.01
CA ALA A 89 14.73 -19.99 5.89
C ALA A 89 15.95 -20.48 5.11
N LEU A 90 16.42 -19.72 4.12
CA LEU A 90 17.62 -20.04 3.33
C LEU A 90 18.93 -19.58 3.98
N GLY A 91 18.89 -19.03 5.20
CA GLY A 91 20.08 -18.62 5.95
C GLY A 91 20.83 -17.42 5.35
N ILE A 92 20.21 -16.68 4.43
CA ILE A 92 20.79 -15.47 3.82
C ILE A 92 20.92 -14.34 4.85
N LEU A 93 20.13 -14.41 5.93
CA LEU A 93 20.18 -13.53 7.10
C LEU A 93 21.05 -14.07 8.26
N GLY A 94 21.75 -15.21 8.10
CA GLY A 94 22.68 -15.73 9.12
C GLY A 94 23.95 -14.88 9.26
N PRO A 95 24.64 -14.90 10.42
CA PRO A 95 25.79 -14.04 10.68
C PRO A 95 26.94 -14.38 9.72
N ARG A 96 27.11 -13.59 8.66
CA ARG A 96 28.34 -13.58 7.87
C ARG A 96 29.41 -12.80 8.62
N ASN A 97 30.01 -13.42 9.65
CA ASN A 97 31.33 -13.09 10.21
C ASN A 97 31.60 -13.94 11.47
N ILE A 98 32.10 -15.17 11.29
CA ILE A 98 33.09 -15.81 12.19
C ILE A 98 33.97 -16.69 11.30
N LEU A 99 35.08 -16.12 10.83
CA LEU A 99 36.43 -16.67 10.60
C LEU A 99 37.19 -15.72 9.66
#